data_AF-A0A833SPD3-F1
#
_entry.id   AF-A0A833SPD3-F1
#
_cell.length_a   1.000
_cell.length_b   1.000
_cell.length_c   1.000
_cell.angle_alpha   90.00
_cell.angle_beta   90.00
_cell.angle_gamma   90.00
#
_symmetry.space_group_name_H-M   'P 1'
#
loop_
_entity.id
_entity.type
_entity.pdbx_description
1 polymer ?
#
loop_
_entity_poly.entity_id
_entity_poly.type
_entity_poly.pdbx_seq_one_letter_code
_entity_poly.pdbx_strand_id
1 'polypeptide(L)'
;MGSKRHDRRRVRGIPGRALAARERRLIQHKEKQLRVVIIRLRALVRDSSVATVEDRDECFREVRRLAITPKGLVSDEFRRDLWPFLLGIGEATHNTRPVTNSDLVEVHRDAAQVEKDVERSLWHYDVLQGIKESERRAKRRALTQIILGALSANDELFYFQGYHDIVSVFLLTLGSSPTTMQAVQNVSETYQREPMRPGFEQVMATTRLLFPLLDAADELLFQHLRASGVEPFFALPWMITWFAHQLKRFGDVKRLFDVFLVTHPLFSLYVSAGVVLEARDKICGVIARALVLFHQLPPEQLIKQSDMDAGSVQNAYFRFPLKFQPWPSVTKPMLKDVPPLPSRSRDGDKTNYTFGSWQISIIATTVIGVVAVASAYAFRDRIVLHA
;
A
#
# COMPACT_ATOMS: atom_id res chain seq x y z
N MET A 1 42.76 -40.89 40.85
CA MET A 1 41.53 -40.72 40.04
C MET A 1 40.99 -39.32 40.28
N GLY A 2 40.91 -38.48 39.26
CA GLY A 2 40.40 -37.10 39.40
C GLY A 2 40.29 -36.43 38.05
N SER A 3 39.22 -36.75 37.31
CA SER A 3 38.91 -36.19 36.00
C SER A 3 38.53 -34.71 36.11
N LYS A 4 39.36 -33.81 35.55
CA LYS A 4 39.01 -32.40 35.38
C LYS A 4 38.04 -32.27 34.20
N ARG A 5 36.75 -32.08 34.52
CA ARG A 5 35.72 -31.68 33.55
C ARG A 5 36.04 -30.29 32.99
N HIS A 6 36.28 -30.20 31.69
CA HIS A 6 36.29 -28.93 30.96
C HIS A 6 34.89 -28.31 30.95
N ASP A 7 34.71 -27.24 31.71
CA ASP A 7 33.50 -26.42 31.68
C ASP A 7 33.51 -25.55 30.41
N ARG A 8 32.84 -26.03 29.35
CA ARG A 8 32.56 -25.24 28.14
C ARG A 8 31.51 -24.18 28.50
N ARG A 9 31.95 -23.02 28.98
CA ARG A 9 31.14 -21.80 29.04
C ARG A 9 30.65 -21.47 27.62
N ARG A 10 29.40 -21.86 27.31
CA ARG A 10 28.66 -21.36 26.15
C ARG A 10 28.47 -19.86 26.33
N VAL A 11 29.26 -19.07 25.62
CA VAL A 11 29.02 -17.64 25.44
C VAL A 11 27.66 -17.51 24.76
N ARG A 12 26.61 -17.17 25.53
CA ARG A 12 25.30 -16.81 24.97
C ARG A 12 25.51 -15.53 24.15
N GLY A 13 25.41 -15.65 22.82
CA GLY A 13 25.53 -14.52 21.91
C GLY A 13 24.51 -13.42 22.25
N ILE A 14 24.90 -12.16 22.03
CA ILE A 14 24.05 -10.99 22.29
C ILE A 14 22.72 -11.15 21.53
N PRO A 15 21.55 -11.15 22.21
CA PRO A 15 20.25 -11.50 21.62
C PRO A 15 19.89 -10.75 20.32
N GLY A 16 20.32 -9.50 20.16
CA GLY A 16 20.07 -8.69 18.95
C GLY A 16 20.95 -9.02 17.74
N ARG A 17 22.17 -9.55 17.95
CA ARG A 17 23.10 -9.83 16.83
C ARG A 17 22.64 -10.98 15.96
N ALA A 18 22.02 -12.01 16.56
CA ALA A 18 21.49 -13.16 15.84
C ALA A 18 20.27 -12.76 14.98
N LEU A 19 19.37 -11.92 15.51
CA LEU A 19 18.22 -11.39 14.78
C LEU A 19 18.68 -10.54 13.59
N ALA A 20 19.59 -9.59 13.81
CA ALA A 20 20.12 -8.73 12.75
C ALA A 20 20.88 -9.55 11.68
N ALA A 21 21.62 -10.59 12.08
CA ALA A 21 22.27 -11.49 11.13
C ALA A 21 21.26 -12.30 10.29
N ARG A 22 20.17 -12.76 10.90
CA ARG A 22 19.08 -13.45 10.18
C ARG A 22 18.40 -12.51 9.19
N GLU A 23 18.13 -11.27 9.57
CA GLU A 23 17.56 -10.26 8.68
C GLU A 23 18.49 -9.95 7.50
N ARG A 24 19.80 -9.78 7.74
CA ARG A 24 20.78 -9.58 6.66
C ARG A 24 20.80 -10.74 5.68
N ARG A 25 20.79 -11.98 6.17
CA ARG A 25 20.74 -13.18 5.31
C ARG A 25 19.46 -13.23 4.47
N LEU A 26 18.32 -12.88 5.08
CA LEU A 26 17.05 -12.79 4.36
C LEU A 26 17.11 -11.76 3.23
N ILE A 27 17.65 -10.57 3.52
CA ILE A 27 17.84 -9.51 2.53
C ILE A 27 18.74 -10.00 1.39
N GLN A 28 19.94 -10.51 1.68
CA GLN A 28 20.89 -11.00 0.67
C GLN A 28 20.30 -12.10 -0.21
N HIS A 29 19.56 -13.04 0.39
CA HIS A 29 18.87 -14.09 -0.38
C HIS A 29 17.83 -13.49 -1.33
N LYS A 30 17.06 -12.51 -0.84
CA LYS A 30 16.03 -11.84 -1.63
C LYS A 30 16.61 -11.00 -2.75
N GLU A 31 17.70 -10.28 -2.51
CA GLU A 31 18.43 -9.53 -3.54
C GLU A 31 18.92 -10.45 -4.65
N LYS A 32 19.45 -11.63 -4.32
CA LYS A 32 19.84 -12.63 -5.31
C LYS A 32 18.66 -13.05 -6.18
N GLN A 33 17.50 -13.32 -5.58
CA GLN A 33 16.28 -13.66 -6.32
C GLN A 33 15.83 -12.52 -7.23
N LEU A 34 15.78 -11.28 -6.73
CA LEU A 34 15.40 -10.10 -7.50
C LEU A 34 16.34 -9.87 -8.70
N ARG A 35 17.66 -10.00 -8.51
CA ARG A 35 18.64 -9.88 -9.60
C ARG A 35 18.40 -10.91 -10.70
N VAL A 36 18.08 -12.15 -10.34
CA VAL A 36 17.76 -13.20 -11.33
C VAL A 36 16.54 -12.81 -12.16
N VAL A 37 15.45 -12.35 -11.53
CA VAL A 37 14.25 -11.95 -12.27
C VAL A 37 14.52 -10.75 -13.19
N ILE A 38 15.28 -9.75 -12.72
CA ILE A 38 15.63 -8.57 -13.54
C ILE A 38 16.48 -8.96 -14.75
N ILE A 39 17.45 -9.87 -14.59
CA ILE A 39 18.25 -10.38 -15.72
C ILE A 39 17.33 -11.06 -16.74
N ARG A 40 16.39 -11.88 -16.28
CA ARG A 40 15.40 -12.54 -17.15
C ARG A 40 14.52 -11.52 -17.87
N LEU A 41 14.00 -10.52 -17.16
CA LEU A 41 13.21 -9.42 -17.75
C LEU A 41 13.99 -8.68 -18.84
N ARG A 42 15.26 -8.31 -18.57
CA ARG A 42 16.11 -7.65 -19.56
C ARG A 42 16.36 -8.52 -20.79
N ALA A 43 16.53 -9.83 -20.62
CA ALA A 43 16.63 -10.75 -21.75
C ALA A 43 15.35 -10.78 -22.60
N LEU A 44 14.17 -10.85 -21.96
CA LEU A 44 12.86 -10.82 -22.64
C LEU A 44 12.58 -9.51 -23.37
N VAL A 45 13.16 -8.40 -22.92
CA VAL A 45 13.06 -7.10 -23.61
C VAL A 45 13.92 -7.09 -24.87
N ARG A 46 15.16 -7.60 -24.81
CA ARG A 46 16.03 -7.70 -25.99
C ARG A 46 15.44 -8.63 -27.06
N ASP A 47 14.85 -9.74 -26.65
CA ASP A 47 14.30 -10.77 -27.54
C ASP A 47 12.78 -10.57 -27.74
N SER A 48 12.32 -9.33 -27.81
CA SER A 48 10.89 -8.95 -27.77
C SER A 48 10.06 -9.54 -28.92
N SER A 49 10.68 -9.97 -30.03
CA SER A 49 10.03 -10.69 -31.13
C SER A 49 9.66 -12.14 -30.78
N VAL A 50 10.23 -12.70 -29.71
CA VAL A 50 10.07 -14.10 -29.28
C VAL A 50 9.44 -14.21 -27.88
N ALA A 51 9.60 -13.18 -27.04
CA ALA A 51 9.09 -13.17 -25.68
C ALA A 51 7.55 -13.22 -25.64
N THR A 52 7.00 -14.28 -25.03
CA THR A 52 5.56 -14.46 -24.90
C THR A 52 4.98 -13.61 -23.76
N VAL A 53 3.66 -13.39 -23.77
CA VAL A 53 2.94 -12.76 -22.65
C VAL A 53 3.11 -13.60 -21.38
N GLU A 54 3.13 -14.92 -21.55
CA GLU A 54 3.32 -15.92 -20.50
C GLU A 54 4.70 -15.81 -19.83
N ASP A 55 5.76 -15.54 -20.59
CA ASP A 55 7.12 -15.37 -20.04
C ASP A 55 7.23 -14.15 -19.13
N ARG A 56 6.59 -13.05 -19.53
CA ARG A 56 6.56 -11.82 -18.71
C ARG A 56 5.65 -11.99 -17.50
N ASP A 57 4.53 -12.70 -17.65
CA ASP A 57 3.62 -13.02 -16.53
C ASP A 57 4.29 -13.95 -15.50
N GLU A 58 5.13 -14.91 -15.91
CA GLU A 58 5.95 -15.70 -14.99
C GLU A 58 6.90 -14.80 -14.18
N CYS A 59 7.59 -13.86 -14.84
CA CYS A 59 8.43 -12.90 -14.14
C CYS A 59 7.62 -12.06 -13.14
N PHE A 60 6.43 -11.60 -13.54
CA PHE A 60 5.52 -10.90 -12.63
C PHE A 60 5.13 -11.76 -11.43
N ARG A 61 4.81 -13.06 -11.60
CA ARG A 61 4.52 -13.95 -10.46
C ARG A 61 5.67 -14.04 -9.47
N GLU A 62 6.90 -14.15 -9.97
CA GLU A 62 8.09 -14.18 -9.12
C GLU A 62 8.27 -12.84 -8.37
N VAL A 63 8.16 -11.70 -9.07
CA VAL A 63 8.26 -10.37 -8.45
C VAL A 63 7.15 -10.17 -7.42
N ARG A 64 5.90 -10.54 -7.73
CA ARG A 64 4.74 -10.46 -6.84
C ARG A 64 4.98 -11.23 -5.55
N ARG A 65 5.43 -12.49 -5.65
CA ARG A 65 5.78 -13.30 -4.48
C ARG A 65 6.87 -12.62 -3.63
N LEU A 66 7.90 -12.06 -4.25
CA LEU A 66 8.98 -11.36 -3.56
C LEU A 66 8.47 -10.07 -2.92
N ALA A 67 7.68 -9.25 -3.62
CA ALA A 67 7.12 -8.01 -3.10
C ALA A 67 6.23 -8.22 -1.87
N ILE A 68 5.47 -9.32 -1.82
CA ILE A 68 4.55 -9.62 -0.72
C ILE A 68 5.28 -10.13 0.54
N THR A 69 6.38 -10.86 0.39
CA THR A 69 7.14 -11.41 1.52
C THR A 69 7.90 -10.32 2.31
N PRO A 70 8.31 -10.57 3.57
CA PRO A 70 9.00 -9.59 4.40
C PRO A 70 10.19 -8.91 3.70
N LYS A 71 10.42 -7.63 4.01
CA LYS A 71 11.42 -6.73 3.37
C LYS A 71 11.12 -6.29 1.93
N GLY A 72 10.00 -6.71 1.32
CA GLY A 72 9.54 -6.17 0.03
C GLY A 72 10.57 -6.30 -1.10
N LEU A 73 10.68 -5.30 -1.97
CA LEU A 73 11.67 -5.25 -3.05
C LEU A 73 13.05 -4.77 -2.61
N VAL A 74 13.29 -4.69 -1.29
CA VAL A 74 14.59 -4.41 -0.65
C VAL A 74 15.10 -2.98 -0.84
N SER A 75 15.40 -2.54 -2.07
CA SER A 75 16.13 -1.28 -2.34
C SER A 75 15.54 -0.50 -3.51
N ASP A 76 15.94 0.77 -3.62
CA ASP A 76 15.48 1.66 -4.70
C ASP A 76 16.17 1.35 -6.03
N GLU A 77 17.29 0.62 -6.02
CA GLU A 77 17.85 0.01 -7.25
C GLU A 77 16.83 -0.96 -7.85
N PHE A 78 16.34 -1.92 -7.06
CA PHE A 78 15.35 -2.89 -7.53
C PHE A 78 14.01 -2.24 -7.87
N ARG A 79 13.53 -1.26 -7.10
CA ARG A 79 12.27 -0.58 -7.40
C ARG A 79 12.31 0.22 -8.70
N ARG A 80 13.46 0.83 -9.03
CA ARG A 80 13.65 1.53 -10.31
C ARG A 80 13.53 0.62 -11.52
N ASP A 81 14.00 -0.62 -11.40
CA ASP A 81 13.82 -1.63 -12.45
C ASP A 81 12.39 -2.21 -12.44
N LEU A 82 11.83 -2.46 -11.25
CA LEU A 82 10.63 -3.31 -11.11
C LEU A 82 9.31 -2.55 -11.06
N TRP A 83 9.20 -1.39 -10.44
CA TRP A 83 7.92 -0.66 -10.39
C TRP A 83 7.40 -0.29 -11.78
N PRO A 84 8.22 0.19 -12.74
CA PRO A 84 7.75 0.43 -14.11
C PRO A 84 7.25 -0.86 -14.76
N PHE A 85 7.99 -1.96 -14.59
CA PHE A 85 7.58 -3.27 -15.06
C PHE A 85 6.23 -3.67 -14.44
N LEU A 86 6.05 -3.57 -13.12
CA LEU A 86 4.79 -3.92 -12.45
C LEU A 86 3.60 -3.13 -13.01
N LEU A 87 3.82 -1.89 -13.43
CA LEU A 87 2.83 -1.02 -14.07
C LEU A 87 2.65 -1.24 -15.57
N GLY A 88 3.30 -2.25 -16.15
CA GLY A 88 3.17 -2.61 -17.57
C GLY A 88 3.93 -1.69 -18.51
N ILE A 89 4.87 -0.89 -17.99
CA ILE A 89 5.67 0.01 -18.81
C ILE A 89 6.75 -0.83 -19.48
N GLY A 90 6.67 -0.94 -20.81
CA GLY A 90 7.69 -1.55 -21.65
C GLY A 90 8.46 -0.49 -22.43
N GLU A 91 9.65 -0.82 -22.94
CA GLU A 91 10.43 0.09 -23.79
C GLU A 91 9.68 0.48 -25.09
N ALA A 92 8.68 -0.30 -25.51
CA ALA A 92 7.90 -0.04 -26.72
C ALA A 92 6.75 0.96 -26.54
N THR A 93 6.39 1.36 -25.31
CA THR A 93 5.39 2.42 -25.07
C THR A 93 6.03 3.80 -25.17
N HIS A 94 6.68 4.08 -26.30
CA HIS A 94 7.16 5.42 -26.67
C HIS A 94 6.10 6.24 -27.42
N ASN A 95 4.85 5.76 -27.51
CA ASN A 95 3.72 6.55 -28.00
C ASN A 95 3.24 7.61 -26.98
N THR A 96 4.17 8.27 -26.29
CA THR A 96 3.92 9.64 -25.88
C THR A 96 3.83 10.45 -27.17
N ARG A 97 2.62 10.89 -27.53
CA ARG A 97 2.49 12.02 -28.46
C ARG A 97 3.43 13.11 -27.94
N PRO A 98 4.38 13.59 -28.76
CA PRO A 98 5.13 14.77 -28.39
C PRO A 98 4.09 15.85 -28.13
N VAL A 99 4.05 16.40 -26.92
CA VAL A 99 3.33 17.65 -26.70
C VAL A 99 4.12 18.68 -27.50
N THR A 100 3.72 18.88 -28.75
CA THR A 100 4.22 19.96 -29.59
C THR A 100 3.75 21.24 -28.93
N ASN A 101 4.70 21.99 -28.38
CA ASN A 101 4.49 23.37 -27.98
C ASN A 101 4.05 24.17 -29.21
N SER A 102 2.75 24.35 -29.39
CA SER A 102 2.22 25.59 -29.96
C SER A 102 0.80 25.81 -29.45
N ASP A 103 0.55 27.09 -29.15
CA ASP A 103 -0.75 27.73 -29.00
C ASP A 103 -1.45 27.53 -27.65
N LEU A 104 -1.22 28.54 -26.79
CA LEU A 104 -1.96 28.84 -25.55
C LEU A 104 -2.33 27.59 -24.75
N VAL A 105 -1.38 27.05 -23.98
CA VAL A 105 -1.68 26.02 -22.98
C VAL A 105 -2.69 26.62 -22.01
N GLU A 106 -3.97 26.33 -22.22
CA GLU A 106 -4.99 26.65 -21.24
C GLU A 106 -4.54 26.04 -19.92
N VAL A 107 -4.51 26.89 -18.89
CA VAL A 107 -4.09 26.45 -17.55
C VAL A 107 -5.04 25.32 -17.15
N HIS A 108 -4.47 24.13 -16.89
CA HIS A 108 -5.26 22.96 -16.51
C HIS A 108 -6.19 23.31 -15.35
N ARG A 109 -7.45 22.85 -15.39
CA ARG A 109 -8.51 23.19 -14.42
C ARG A 109 -8.07 23.07 -12.95
N ASP A 110 -7.22 22.08 -12.66
CA ASP A 110 -6.76 21.76 -11.31
C ASP A 110 -5.42 22.41 -10.93
N ALA A 111 -4.79 23.19 -11.82
CA ALA A 111 -3.41 23.68 -11.64
C ALA A 111 -3.23 24.51 -10.36
N ALA A 112 -4.18 25.38 -10.03
CA ALA A 112 -4.14 26.19 -8.82
C ALA A 112 -4.20 25.36 -7.54
N GLN A 113 -4.96 24.26 -7.54
CA GLN A 113 -5.03 23.35 -6.40
C GLN A 113 -3.73 22.54 -6.28
N VAL A 114 -3.20 22.05 -7.40
CA VAL A 114 -1.92 21.33 -7.44
C VAL A 114 -0.79 22.20 -6.88
N GLU A 115 -0.71 23.47 -7.27
CA GLU A 115 0.30 24.40 -6.78
C GLU A 115 0.26 24.55 -5.25
N LYS A 116 -0.92 24.85 -4.69
CA LYS A 116 -1.13 24.99 -3.23
C LYS A 116 -0.75 23.72 -2.47
N ASP A 117 -1.06 22.55 -3.03
CA ASP A 117 -0.79 21.25 -2.43
C ASP A 117 0.70 20.92 -2.47
N VAL A 118 1.35 21.15 -3.60
CA VAL A 118 2.79 20.91 -3.76
C VAL A 118 3.61 21.86 -2.88
N GLU A 119 3.20 23.12 -2.71
CA GLU A 119 3.88 24.09 -1.86
C GLU A 119 3.94 23.68 -0.38
N ARG A 120 2.95 22.91 0.10
CA ARG A 120 2.93 22.36 1.47
C ARG A 120 3.44 20.93 1.59
N SER A 121 3.92 20.33 0.50
CA SER A 121 4.36 18.93 0.43
C SER A 121 5.86 18.72 0.71
N LEU A 122 6.28 17.45 0.70
CA LEU A 122 7.68 16.99 0.80
C LEU A 122 8.35 17.28 2.16
N TRP A 123 7.62 17.40 3.27
CA TRP A 123 8.20 17.71 4.58
C TRP A 123 8.30 16.54 5.55
N HIS A 124 7.40 15.55 5.48
CA HIS A 124 7.20 14.60 6.58
C HIS A 124 8.07 13.36 6.51
N TYR A 125 8.62 13.02 5.35
CA TYR A 125 9.49 11.86 5.20
C TYR A 125 10.84 12.05 5.88
N ASP A 126 11.34 10.99 6.51
CA ASP A 126 12.68 10.92 7.10
C ASP A 126 13.79 11.29 6.10
N VAL A 127 13.70 10.79 4.86
CA VAL A 127 14.67 11.09 3.78
C VAL A 127 14.65 12.54 3.29
N LEU A 128 13.66 13.34 3.71
CA LEU A 128 13.52 14.76 3.33
C LEU A 128 13.83 15.71 4.49
N GLN A 129 14.17 15.17 5.67
CA GLN A 129 14.63 15.98 6.79
C GLN A 129 16.02 16.55 6.47
N GLY A 130 16.17 17.86 6.62
CA GLY A 130 17.46 18.53 6.44
C GLY A 130 17.92 18.74 4.99
N ILE A 131 17.10 18.39 3.97
CA ILE A 131 17.44 18.73 2.59
C ILE A 131 17.43 20.25 2.38
N LYS A 132 18.27 20.72 1.45
CA LYS A 132 18.33 22.15 1.10
C LYS A 132 17.01 22.61 0.50
N GLU A 133 16.62 23.84 0.80
CA GLU A 133 15.39 24.44 0.26
C GLU A 133 15.42 24.51 -1.28
N SER A 134 16.58 24.75 -1.89
CA SER A 134 16.74 24.71 -3.36
C SER A 134 16.45 23.32 -3.95
N GLU A 135 16.86 22.26 -3.26
CA GLU A 135 16.58 20.88 -3.65
C GLU A 135 15.09 20.56 -3.49
N ARG A 136 14.48 21.00 -2.37
CA ARG A 136 13.03 20.85 -2.14
C ARG A 136 12.22 21.54 -3.24
N ARG A 137 12.57 22.78 -3.59
CA ARG A 137 11.95 23.52 -4.70
C ARG A 137 12.12 22.81 -6.04
N ALA A 138 13.28 22.22 -6.31
CA ALA A 138 13.50 21.44 -7.53
C ALA A 138 12.60 20.20 -7.58
N LYS A 139 12.49 19.45 -6.48
CA LYS A 139 11.57 18.30 -6.39
C LYS A 139 10.10 18.72 -6.51
N ARG A 140 9.70 19.84 -5.91
CA ARG A 140 8.34 20.40 -6.05
C ARG A 140 8.00 20.79 -7.48
N ARG A 141 8.93 21.45 -8.19
CA ARG A 141 8.75 21.72 -9.63
C ARG A 141 8.54 20.43 -10.42
N ALA A 142 9.38 19.41 -10.19
CA ALA A 142 9.22 18.11 -10.83
C ALA A 142 7.88 17.45 -10.48
N LEU A 143 7.45 17.54 -9.21
CA LEU A 143 6.17 17.01 -8.73
C LEU A 143 4.98 17.68 -9.44
N THR A 144 4.98 19.02 -9.55
CA THR A 144 3.95 19.76 -10.31
C THR A 144 3.91 19.31 -11.76
N GLN A 145 5.06 19.20 -12.43
CA GLN A 145 5.12 18.78 -13.83
C GLN A 145 4.55 17.37 -14.04
N ILE A 146 4.88 16.43 -13.15
CA ILE A 146 4.37 15.06 -13.22
C ILE A 146 2.87 14.99 -12.96
N ILE A 147 2.36 15.71 -11.96
CA ILE A 147 0.92 15.73 -11.65
C ILE A 147 0.14 16.31 -12.83
N LEU A 148 0.53 17.49 -13.32
CA LEU A 148 -0.17 18.14 -14.43
C LEU A 148 -0.05 17.33 -15.72
N GLY A 149 1.11 16.74 -16.01
CA GLY A 149 1.29 15.87 -17.17
C GLY A 149 0.44 14.59 -17.12
N ALA A 150 0.15 14.06 -15.93
CA ALA A 150 -0.76 12.93 -15.77
C ALA A 150 -2.23 13.35 -15.97
N LEU A 151 -2.63 14.50 -15.43
CA LEU A 151 -3.99 15.03 -15.57
C LEU A 151 -4.28 15.45 -17.02
N SER A 152 -3.36 16.16 -17.67
CA SER A 152 -3.49 16.54 -19.09
C SER A 152 -3.44 15.38 -20.07
N ALA A 153 -2.96 14.19 -19.64
CA ALA A 153 -3.02 12.99 -20.47
C ALA A 153 -4.41 12.34 -20.46
N ASN A 154 -5.27 12.69 -19.48
CA ASN A 154 -6.59 12.11 -19.33
C ASN A 154 -7.57 13.09 -18.65
N ASP A 155 -8.35 13.81 -19.46
CA ASP A 155 -9.30 14.83 -19.00
C ASP A 155 -10.47 14.27 -18.15
N GLU A 156 -10.64 12.95 -18.09
CA GLU A 156 -11.60 12.29 -17.19
C GLU A 156 -11.13 12.27 -15.72
N LEU A 157 -9.85 12.54 -15.46
CA LEU A 157 -9.24 12.49 -14.14
C LEU A 157 -9.25 13.86 -13.46
N PHE A 158 -9.77 13.91 -12.24
CA PHE A 158 -9.85 15.10 -11.40
C PHE A 158 -8.82 15.01 -10.29
N TYR A 159 -8.10 16.11 -10.05
CA TYR A 159 -7.20 16.18 -8.92
C TYR A 159 -7.96 16.08 -7.60
N PHE A 160 -7.45 15.27 -6.66
CA PHE A 160 -7.90 15.28 -5.28
C PHE A 160 -6.76 15.68 -4.34
N GLN A 161 -7.12 16.38 -3.24
CA GLN A 161 -6.16 16.75 -2.22
C GLN A 161 -5.56 15.50 -1.54
N GLY A 162 -4.25 15.35 -1.68
CA GLY A 162 -3.49 14.16 -1.25
C GLY A 162 -2.94 13.33 -2.40
N TYR A 163 -3.37 13.56 -3.65
CA TYR A 163 -2.79 12.89 -4.81
C TYR A 163 -1.29 13.16 -4.96
N HIS A 164 -0.85 14.38 -4.59
CA HIS A 164 0.56 14.75 -4.58
C HIS A 164 1.41 13.85 -3.66
N ASP A 165 0.83 13.29 -2.58
CA ASP A 165 1.55 12.37 -1.70
C ASP A 165 1.85 11.05 -2.41
N ILE A 166 0.92 10.50 -3.21
CA ILE A 166 1.16 9.34 -4.07
C ILE A 166 2.28 9.63 -5.07
N VAL A 167 2.16 10.73 -5.82
CA VAL A 167 3.12 11.08 -6.87
C VAL A 167 4.50 11.35 -6.28
N SER A 168 4.58 11.91 -5.07
CA SER A 168 5.85 12.11 -4.37
C SER A 168 6.61 10.80 -4.15
N VAL A 169 5.91 9.68 -3.86
CA VAL A 169 6.55 8.37 -3.65
C VAL A 169 7.22 7.88 -4.94
N PHE A 170 6.54 8.04 -6.08
CA PHE A 170 7.11 7.71 -7.40
C PHE A 170 8.29 8.62 -7.73
N LEU A 171 8.16 9.94 -7.56
CA LEU A 171 9.24 10.90 -7.81
C LEU A 171 10.49 10.59 -6.96
N LEU A 172 10.31 10.30 -5.67
CA LEU A 172 11.42 10.05 -4.75
C LEU A 172 12.08 8.68 -4.97
N THR A 173 11.35 7.71 -5.52
CA THR A 173 11.86 6.35 -5.77
C THR A 173 12.45 6.20 -7.17
N LEU A 174 11.76 6.73 -8.18
CA LEU A 174 12.11 6.59 -9.60
C LEU A 174 12.91 7.78 -10.16
N GLY A 175 12.92 8.91 -9.44
CA GLY A 175 13.51 10.15 -9.91
C GLY A 175 12.59 10.92 -10.86
N SER A 176 13.09 12.04 -11.41
CA SER A 176 12.36 12.83 -12.40
C SER A 176 12.75 12.33 -13.80
N SER A 177 11.97 11.40 -14.35
CA SER A 177 12.22 10.80 -15.66
C SER A 177 10.90 10.60 -16.44
N PRO A 178 10.95 10.41 -17.78
CA PRO A 178 9.78 10.02 -18.56
C PRO A 178 9.12 8.74 -18.05
N THR A 179 9.92 7.78 -17.57
CA THR A 179 9.41 6.54 -16.96
C THR A 179 8.57 6.83 -15.70
N THR A 180 8.96 7.82 -14.89
CA THR A 180 8.17 8.25 -13.72
C THR A 180 6.85 8.87 -14.15
N MET A 181 6.83 9.69 -15.21
CA MET A 181 5.59 10.25 -15.78
C MET A 181 4.63 9.13 -16.20
N GLN A 182 5.13 8.15 -16.98
CA GLN A 182 4.33 7.00 -17.42
C GLN A 182 3.85 6.14 -16.24
N ALA A 183 4.70 5.94 -15.23
CA ALA A 183 4.31 5.21 -14.02
C ALA A 183 3.15 5.90 -13.29
N VAL A 184 3.22 7.23 -13.19
CA VAL A 184 2.17 8.00 -12.55
C VAL A 184 0.89 7.97 -13.38
N GLN A 185 0.96 8.19 -14.69
CA GLN A 185 -0.19 8.06 -15.61
C GLN A 185 -0.88 6.70 -15.46
N ASN A 186 -0.13 5.60 -15.52
CA ASN A 186 -0.69 4.26 -15.38
C ASN A 186 -1.33 4.07 -13.99
N VAL A 187 -0.69 4.54 -12.91
CA VAL A 187 -1.26 4.47 -11.55
C VAL A 187 -2.54 5.30 -11.43
N SER A 188 -2.60 6.48 -12.05
CA SER A 188 -3.80 7.32 -12.09
C SER A 188 -4.97 6.59 -12.75
N GLU A 189 -4.72 5.92 -13.86
CA GLU A 189 -5.76 5.26 -14.66
C GLU A 189 -6.16 3.88 -14.13
N THR A 190 -5.31 3.26 -13.32
CA THR A 190 -5.52 1.90 -12.82
C THR A 190 -5.95 1.91 -11.35
N TYR A 191 -5.08 2.40 -10.48
CA TYR A 191 -5.13 2.23 -9.03
C TYR A 191 -5.74 3.42 -8.31
N GLN A 192 -5.65 4.62 -8.88
CA GLN A 192 -6.19 5.87 -8.32
C GLN A 192 -7.38 6.42 -9.11
N ARG A 193 -7.89 5.66 -10.07
CA ARG A 193 -8.98 6.10 -10.96
C ARG A 193 -10.24 6.48 -10.19
N GLU A 194 -10.59 5.73 -9.14
CA GLU A 194 -11.81 5.99 -8.36
C GLU A 194 -11.69 7.26 -7.49
N PRO A 195 -10.60 7.47 -6.73
CA PRO A 195 -10.34 8.76 -6.09
C PRO A 195 -10.26 9.97 -7.02
N MET A 196 -9.92 9.76 -8.30
CA MET A 196 -9.80 10.81 -9.31
C MET A 196 -11.07 11.03 -10.14
N ARG A 197 -12.23 10.52 -9.71
CA ARG A 197 -13.52 10.88 -10.31
C ARG A 197 -13.97 12.28 -9.86
N PRO A 198 -14.95 12.93 -10.54
CA PRO A 198 -15.46 14.25 -10.14
C PRO A 198 -15.99 14.36 -8.70
N GLY A 199 -16.30 13.22 -8.04
CA GLY A 199 -16.81 13.19 -6.69
C GLY A 199 -16.43 11.90 -5.95
N PHE A 200 -16.56 11.93 -4.62
CA PHE A 200 -16.06 10.88 -3.72
C PHE A 200 -17.06 9.77 -3.42
N GLU A 201 -18.30 9.82 -3.93
CA GLU A 201 -19.37 8.87 -3.61
C GLU A 201 -18.93 7.40 -3.74
N GLN A 202 -18.24 7.09 -4.83
CA GLN A 202 -17.74 5.73 -5.11
C GLN A 202 -16.63 5.30 -4.15
N VAL A 203 -15.78 6.23 -3.72
CA VAL A 203 -14.72 5.96 -2.74
C VAL A 203 -15.31 5.83 -1.34
N MET A 204 -16.30 6.64 -1.00
CA MET A 204 -17.03 6.55 0.27
C MET A 204 -17.78 5.21 0.37
N ALA A 205 -18.50 4.80 -0.68
CA ALA A 205 -19.13 3.49 -0.74
C ALA A 205 -18.11 2.35 -0.54
N THR A 206 -16.95 2.45 -1.19
CA THR A 206 -15.85 1.48 -1.01
C THR A 206 -15.30 1.49 0.41
N THR A 207 -15.20 2.66 1.03
CA THR A 207 -14.70 2.80 2.40
C THR A 207 -15.65 2.17 3.42
N ARG A 208 -16.97 2.18 3.16
CA ARG A 208 -17.99 1.50 4.00
C ARG A 208 -17.79 0.00 4.10
N LEU A 209 -17.17 -0.63 3.08
CA LEU A 209 -16.81 -2.04 3.11
C LEU A 209 -15.78 -2.40 4.20
N LEU A 210 -15.15 -1.40 4.83
CA LEU A 210 -14.28 -1.63 5.99
C LEU A 210 -15.04 -2.29 7.14
N PHE A 211 -16.29 -1.91 7.38
CA PHE A 211 -17.06 -2.42 8.52
C PHE A 211 -17.44 -3.89 8.40
N PRO A 212 -17.97 -4.37 7.25
CA PRO A 212 -18.14 -5.80 7.03
C PRO A 212 -16.82 -6.60 7.13
N LEU A 213 -15.68 -6.02 6.73
CA LEU A 213 -14.37 -6.65 6.94
C LEU A 213 -14.00 -6.78 8.41
N LEU A 214 -14.26 -5.73 9.21
CA LEU A 214 -14.00 -5.75 10.64
C LEU A 214 -14.95 -6.72 11.35
N ASP A 215 -16.23 -6.75 11.00
CA ASP A 215 -17.22 -7.68 11.55
C ASP A 215 -16.83 -9.14 11.32
N ALA A 216 -16.41 -9.47 10.10
CA ALA A 216 -15.96 -10.82 9.76
C ALA A 216 -14.71 -11.25 10.55
N ALA A 217 -13.87 -10.30 10.96
CA ALA A 217 -12.58 -10.56 11.60
C ALA A 217 -12.60 -10.44 13.12
N ASP A 218 -13.42 -9.55 13.67
CA ASP A 218 -13.58 -9.21 15.08
C ASP A 218 -14.94 -8.50 15.29
N GLU A 219 -15.98 -9.32 15.51
CA GLU A 219 -17.35 -8.86 15.72
C GLU A 219 -17.49 -7.92 16.92
N LEU A 220 -16.76 -8.15 18.01
CA LEU A 220 -16.83 -7.31 19.21
C LEU A 220 -16.29 -5.90 18.94
N LEU A 221 -15.16 -5.81 18.25
CA LEU A 221 -14.61 -4.52 17.80
C LEU A 221 -15.58 -3.80 16.87
N PHE A 222 -16.18 -4.52 15.91
CA PHE A 222 -17.16 -3.96 15.00
C PHE A 222 -18.40 -3.44 15.73
N GLN A 223 -19.02 -4.23 16.62
CA GLN A 223 -20.18 -3.82 17.41
C GLN A 223 -19.88 -2.55 18.21
N HIS A 224 -18.67 -2.45 18.75
CA HIS A 224 -18.23 -1.26 19.45
C HIS A 224 -18.14 -0.03 18.54
N LEU A 225 -17.46 -0.14 17.40
CA LEU A 225 -17.35 0.95 16.42
C LEU A 225 -18.73 1.39 15.92
N ARG A 226 -19.62 0.43 15.63
CA ARG A 226 -20.99 0.70 15.21
C ARG A 226 -21.77 1.45 16.28
N ALA A 227 -21.65 1.07 17.56
CA ALA A 227 -22.32 1.74 18.67
C ALA A 227 -21.87 3.19 18.86
N SER A 228 -20.67 3.56 18.39
CA SER A 228 -20.19 4.95 18.42
C SER A 228 -20.83 5.85 17.37
N GLY A 229 -21.58 5.31 16.40
CA GLY A 229 -22.18 6.06 15.30
C GLY A 229 -21.18 6.59 14.27
N VAL A 230 -19.91 6.20 14.37
CA VAL A 230 -18.84 6.62 13.44
C VAL A 230 -18.93 5.79 12.16
N GLU A 231 -18.96 6.45 11.01
CA GLU A 231 -18.74 5.81 9.70
C GLU A 231 -17.23 5.56 9.47
N PRO A 232 -16.84 4.56 8.65
CA PRO A 232 -15.43 4.21 8.44
C PRO A 232 -14.59 5.24 7.67
N PHE A 233 -15.07 6.47 7.48
CA PHE A 233 -14.38 7.52 6.72
C PHE A 233 -13.09 8.02 7.36
N PHE A 234 -12.79 7.65 8.62
CA PHE A 234 -11.46 7.83 9.20
C PHE A 234 -10.35 7.13 8.38
N ALA A 235 -10.69 6.06 7.65
CA ALA A 235 -9.75 5.32 6.81
C ALA A 235 -9.64 5.89 5.38
N LEU A 236 -10.49 6.84 4.99
CA LEU A 236 -10.51 7.42 3.65
C LEU A 236 -9.13 8.02 3.27
N PRO A 237 -8.46 8.83 4.11
CA PRO A 237 -7.14 9.37 3.78
C PRO A 237 -6.10 8.28 3.55
N TRP A 238 -6.19 7.16 4.26
CA TRP A 238 -5.25 6.04 4.10
C TRP A 238 -5.43 5.35 2.76
N MET A 239 -6.69 5.14 2.37
CA MET A 239 -7.03 4.46 1.13
C MET A 239 -6.65 5.27 -0.10
N ILE A 240 -7.01 6.56 -0.15
CA ILE A 240 -6.76 7.40 -1.34
C ILE A 240 -5.31 7.83 -1.47
N THR A 241 -4.56 7.87 -0.38
CA THR A 241 -3.12 8.24 -0.40
C THR A 241 -2.20 7.04 -0.21
N TRP A 242 -2.71 5.80 -0.18
CA TRP A 242 -1.92 4.60 0.08
C TRP A 242 -1.00 4.74 1.30
N PHE A 243 -1.50 5.37 2.36
CA PHE A 243 -0.78 5.70 3.61
C PHE A 243 0.45 6.60 3.44
N ALA A 244 0.68 7.18 2.25
CA ALA A 244 1.86 7.99 1.95
C ALA A 244 1.97 9.21 2.88
N HIS A 245 0.86 9.80 3.29
CA HIS A 245 0.86 10.95 4.19
C HIS A 245 1.04 10.58 5.68
N GLN A 246 0.78 9.32 6.04
CA GLN A 246 0.62 8.89 7.44
C GLN A 246 1.92 8.33 8.02
N LEU A 247 2.80 7.80 7.17
CA LEU A 247 4.06 7.19 7.60
C LEU A 247 5.22 8.17 7.43
N LYS A 248 6.01 8.35 8.49
CA LYS A 248 7.23 9.19 8.46
C LYS A 248 8.41 8.48 7.80
N ARG A 249 8.53 7.16 8.00
CA ARG A 249 9.63 6.36 7.44
C ARG A 249 9.35 6.04 5.98
N PHE A 250 10.10 6.63 5.06
CA PHE A 250 9.87 6.45 3.63
C PHE A 250 10.07 5.00 3.18
N GLY A 251 10.92 4.24 3.87
CA GLY A 251 11.08 2.81 3.65
C GLY A 251 9.79 2.00 3.87
N ASP A 252 8.97 2.38 4.86
CA ASP A 252 7.70 1.69 5.17
C ASP A 252 6.62 2.05 4.14
N VAL A 253 6.60 3.29 3.65
CA VAL A 253 5.75 3.71 2.53
C VAL A 253 6.08 2.90 1.27
N LYS A 254 7.36 2.85 0.89
CA LYS A 254 7.80 2.05 -0.26
C LYS A 254 7.46 0.57 -0.12
N ARG A 255 7.52 0.04 1.10
CA ARG A 255 7.14 -1.35 1.41
C ARG A 255 5.65 -1.62 1.12
N LEU A 256 4.77 -0.66 1.40
CA LEU A 256 3.36 -0.74 1.05
C LEU A 256 3.15 -0.65 -0.46
N PHE A 257 3.83 0.28 -1.13
CA PHE A 257 3.75 0.44 -2.58
C PHE A 257 4.24 -0.81 -3.32
N ASP A 258 5.29 -1.49 -2.84
CA ASP A 258 5.72 -2.79 -3.36
C ASP A 258 4.54 -3.80 -3.43
N VAL A 259 3.60 -3.75 -2.47
CA VAL A 259 2.43 -4.67 -2.42
C VAL A 259 1.26 -4.13 -3.21
N PHE A 260 0.94 -2.84 -3.12
CA PHE A 260 -0.19 -2.26 -3.84
C PHE A 260 -0.02 -2.44 -5.35
N LEU A 261 1.20 -2.30 -5.87
CA LEU A 261 1.52 -2.48 -7.29
C LEU A 261 1.44 -3.93 -7.79
N VAL A 262 1.24 -4.92 -6.91
CA VAL A 262 1.12 -6.34 -7.28
C VAL A 262 -0.20 -6.97 -6.81
N THR A 263 -1.12 -6.14 -6.33
CA THR A 263 -2.40 -6.59 -5.76
C THR A 263 -3.58 -5.88 -6.40
N HIS A 264 -4.77 -6.31 -6.01
CA HIS A 264 -6.03 -5.70 -6.41
C HIS A 264 -6.10 -4.24 -5.92
N PRO A 265 -6.68 -3.28 -6.66
CA PRO A 265 -6.74 -1.88 -6.22
C PRO A 265 -7.37 -1.66 -4.85
N LEU A 266 -8.40 -2.45 -4.51
CA LEU A 266 -9.01 -2.48 -3.17
C LEU A 266 -8.12 -3.00 -2.05
N PHE A 267 -6.92 -3.53 -2.31
CA PHE A 267 -6.06 -4.07 -1.27
C PHE A 267 -5.69 -3.02 -0.20
N SER A 268 -5.71 -1.73 -0.54
CA SER A 268 -5.57 -0.63 0.44
C SER A 268 -6.65 -0.66 1.54
N LEU A 269 -7.89 -1.06 1.22
CA LEU A 269 -8.96 -1.27 2.20
C LEU A 269 -8.62 -2.38 3.21
N TYR A 270 -8.04 -3.48 2.72
CA TYR A 270 -7.63 -4.61 3.56
C TYR A 270 -6.44 -4.26 4.44
N VAL A 271 -5.52 -3.43 3.94
CA VAL A 271 -4.46 -2.84 4.76
C VAL A 271 -5.06 -1.94 5.84
N SER A 272 -6.06 -1.11 5.53
CA SER A 272 -6.80 -0.32 6.54
C SER A 272 -7.44 -1.20 7.62
N ALA A 273 -8.12 -2.28 7.24
CA ALA A 273 -8.64 -3.26 8.20
C ALA A 273 -7.52 -3.88 9.05
N GLY A 274 -6.41 -4.24 8.43
CA GLY A 274 -5.22 -4.72 9.12
C GLY A 274 -4.66 -3.73 10.14
N VAL A 275 -4.67 -2.43 9.85
CA VAL A 275 -4.24 -1.38 10.80
C VAL A 275 -5.18 -1.31 12.00
N VAL A 276 -6.49 -1.43 11.78
CA VAL A 276 -7.49 -1.38 12.86
C VAL A 276 -7.44 -2.64 13.73
N LEU A 277 -7.24 -3.81 13.12
CA LEU A 277 -7.24 -5.11 13.81
C LEU A 277 -5.92 -5.45 14.47
N GLU A 278 -4.79 -4.98 13.93
CA GLU A 278 -3.49 -5.33 14.48
C GLU A 278 -3.05 -4.38 15.59
N ALA A 279 -3.04 -4.89 16.82
CA ALA A 279 -2.37 -4.25 17.95
C ALA A 279 -0.83 -4.27 17.84
N ARG A 280 -0.26 -4.69 16.69
CA ARG A 280 1.18 -4.87 16.48
C ARG A 280 1.83 -3.64 15.83
N ASP A 281 2.96 -3.21 16.38
CA ASP A 281 3.70 -2.01 15.94
C ASP A 281 4.46 -2.14 14.61
N LYS A 282 4.21 -3.18 13.78
CA LYS A 282 5.03 -3.48 12.59
C LYS A 282 4.21 -3.61 11.33
N ILE A 283 4.62 -2.88 10.28
CA ILE A 283 4.01 -2.89 8.94
C ILE A 283 3.87 -4.31 8.34
N CYS A 284 4.79 -5.22 8.65
CA CYS A 284 4.72 -6.61 8.19
C CYS A 284 3.53 -7.38 8.80
N GLY A 285 3.15 -7.06 10.05
CA GLY A 285 1.98 -7.65 10.71
C GLY A 285 0.68 -7.19 10.04
N VAL A 286 0.58 -5.88 9.77
CA VAL A 286 -0.56 -5.30 9.03
C VAL A 286 -0.69 -5.91 7.65
N ILE A 287 0.40 -6.00 6.87
CA ILE A 287 0.36 -6.64 5.54
C ILE A 287 -0.06 -8.10 5.65
N ALA A 288 0.48 -8.85 6.62
CA ALA A 288 0.09 -10.24 6.83
C ALA A 288 -1.41 -10.38 7.14
N ARG A 289 -1.95 -9.54 8.02
CA ARG A 289 -3.37 -9.52 8.35
C ARG A 289 -4.23 -9.16 7.14
N ALA A 290 -3.84 -8.15 6.38
CA ALA A 290 -4.51 -7.74 5.16
C ALA A 290 -4.55 -8.89 4.12
N LEU A 291 -3.46 -9.64 3.96
CA LEU A 291 -3.43 -10.81 3.09
C LEU A 291 -4.40 -11.89 3.54
N VAL A 292 -4.46 -12.20 4.84
CA VAL A 292 -5.42 -13.19 5.38
C VAL A 292 -6.85 -12.74 5.10
N LEU A 293 -7.20 -11.51 5.44
CA LEU A 293 -8.53 -10.94 5.20
C LEU A 293 -8.89 -10.97 3.71
N PHE A 294 -7.96 -10.60 2.83
CA PHE A 294 -8.18 -10.57 1.38
C PHE A 294 -8.49 -11.95 0.79
N HIS A 295 -7.90 -13.02 1.34
CA HIS A 295 -8.20 -14.38 0.87
C HIS A 295 -9.43 -14.98 1.53
N GLN A 296 -9.69 -14.65 2.81
CA GLN A 296 -10.87 -15.14 3.54
C GLN A 296 -12.16 -14.47 3.09
N LEU A 297 -12.09 -13.18 2.76
CA LEU A 297 -13.23 -12.40 2.29
C LEU A 297 -12.82 -11.54 1.08
N PRO A 298 -12.62 -12.14 -0.11
CA PRO A 298 -12.25 -11.41 -1.32
C PRO A 298 -13.32 -10.38 -1.72
N PRO A 299 -12.97 -9.36 -2.55
CA PRO A 299 -13.88 -8.27 -2.88
C PRO A 299 -15.29 -8.69 -3.31
N GLU A 300 -15.42 -9.71 -4.17
CA GLU A 300 -16.72 -10.19 -4.65
C GLU A 300 -17.60 -10.76 -3.52
N GLN A 301 -16.99 -11.47 -2.56
CA GLN A 301 -17.70 -12.01 -1.41
C GLN A 301 -18.02 -10.91 -0.39
N LEU A 302 -17.07 -9.98 -0.19
CA LEU A 302 -17.25 -8.83 0.69
C LEU A 302 -18.45 -7.98 0.26
N ILE A 303 -18.58 -7.70 -1.04
CA ILE A 303 -19.71 -6.93 -1.58
C ILE A 303 -21.02 -7.67 -1.35
N LYS A 304 -21.08 -8.98 -1.68
CA LYS A 304 -22.27 -9.81 -1.47
C LYS A 304 -22.74 -9.83 -0.02
N GLN A 305 -21.82 -9.71 0.95
CA GLN A 305 -22.14 -9.70 2.38
C GLN A 305 -22.47 -8.30 2.93
N SER A 306 -22.14 -7.24 2.20
CA SER A 306 -22.27 -5.85 2.67
C SER A 306 -23.66 -5.23 2.47
N ASP A 307 -24.64 -5.98 1.96
CA ASP A 307 -25.96 -5.50 1.53
C ASP A 307 -25.92 -4.26 0.62
N MET A 308 -24.78 -4.00 -0.04
CA MET A 308 -24.64 -2.90 -0.97
C MET A 308 -25.44 -3.19 -2.25
N ASP A 309 -26.40 -2.33 -2.57
CA ASP A 309 -27.20 -2.42 -3.79
C ASP A 309 -26.32 -2.47 -5.04
N ALA A 310 -26.44 -3.54 -5.83
CA ALA A 310 -25.64 -3.75 -7.04
C ALA A 310 -25.79 -2.61 -8.08
N GLY A 311 -26.87 -1.83 -8.02
CA GLY A 311 -27.09 -0.63 -8.83
C GLY A 311 -26.27 0.61 -8.42
N SER A 312 -25.85 0.68 -7.15
CA SER A 312 -25.04 1.78 -6.61
C SER A 312 -23.54 1.63 -6.90
N VAL A 313 -23.12 0.44 -7.33
CA VAL A 313 -21.72 0.05 -7.51
C VAL A 313 -21.25 0.37 -8.93
N GLN A 314 -21.12 1.66 -9.25
CA GLN A 314 -20.48 2.11 -10.51
C GLN A 314 -18.95 2.18 -10.42
N ASN A 315 -18.38 1.83 -9.27
CA ASN A 315 -16.96 1.85 -9.03
C ASN A 315 -16.23 0.78 -9.86
N ALA A 316 -15.20 1.22 -10.59
CA ALA A 316 -14.44 0.41 -11.53
C ALA A 316 -13.66 -0.72 -10.84
N TYR A 317 -13.29 -0.56 -9.57
CA TYR A 317 -12.63 -1.61 -8.80
C TYR A 317 -13.54 -2.80 -8.50
N PHE A 318 -14.85 -2.68 -8.68
CA PHE A 318 -15.76 -3.83 -8.53
C PHE A 318 -16.15 -4.42 -9.88
N ARG A 319 -16.43 -3.55 -10.85
CA ARG A 319 -16.89 -3.99 -12.18
C ARG A 319 -15.75 -4.55 -13.02
N PHE A 320 -14.60 -3.88 -12.98
CA PHE A 320 -13.45 -4.23 -13.81
C PHE A 320 -12.11 -3.98 -13.09
N PRO A 321 -11.88 -4.58 -11.91
CA PRO A 321 -10.75 -4.26 -11.04
C PRO A 321 -9.37 -4.39 -11.69
N LEU A 322 -9.27 -5.28 -12.66
CA LEU A 322 -8.02 -5.66 -13.30
C LEU A 322 -7.99 -5.27 -14.78
N LYS A 323 -8.99 -4.51 -15.27
CA LYS A 323 -9.11 -4.12 -16.68
C LYS A 323 -7.84 -3.48 -17.22
N PHE A 324 -7.19 -2.71 -16.37
CA PHE A 324 -6.00 -1.94 -16.70
C PHE A 324 -4.73 -2.57 -16.13
N GLN A 325 -4.83 -3.73 -15.45
CA GLN A 325 -3.67 -4.46 -14.97
C GLN A 325 -3.08 -5.31 -16.09
N PRO A 326 -1.77 -5.19 -16.36
CA PRO A 326 -1.15 -5.85 -17.51
C PRO A 326 -0.88 -7.35 -17.28
N TRP A 327 -1.09 -7.85 -16.05
CA TRP A 327 -0.64 -9.18 -15.63
C TRP A 327 -1.80 -10.13 -15.33
N PRO A 328 -2.05 -11.16 -16.17
CA PRO A 328 -3.12 -12.13 -15.92
C PRO A 328 -3.02 -12.82 -14.55
N SER A 329 -1.80 -13.12 -14.10
CA SER A 329 -1.57 -13.82 -12.83
C SER A 329 -1.74 -12.96 -11.58
N VAL A 330 -2.09 -11.67 -11.70
CA VAL A 330 -2.49 -10.83 -10.56
C VAL A 330 -3.71 -11.43 -9.83
N THR A 331 -4.53 -12.21 -10.53
CA THR A 331 -5.70 -12.94 -10.00
C THR A 331 -5.31 -14.18 -9.18
N LYS A 332 -4.09 -14.70 -9.31
CA LYS A 332 -3.69 -15.92 -8.60
C LYS A 332 -3.61 -15.66 -7.09
N PRO A 333 -3.93 -16.65 -6.23
CA PRO A 333 -3.78 -16.52 -4.78
C PRO A 333 -2.35 -16.13 -4.38
N MET A 334 -2.21 -15.26 -3.38
CA MET A 334 -0.91 -14.87 -2.81
C MET A 334 -0.47 -15.79 -1.67
N LEU A 335 -1.44 -16.40 -0.99
CA LEU A 335 -1.22 -17.38 0.07
C LEU A 335 -1.56 -18.78 -0.45
N LYS A 336 -0.71 -19.76 -0.11
CA LYS A 336 -1.00 -21.18 -0.38
C LYS A 336 -1.99 -21.74 0.63
N ASP A 337 -1.76 -21.42 1.90
CA ASP A 337 -2.60 -21.80 3.02
C ASP A 337 -3.14 -20.52 3.66
N VAL A 338 -4.46 -20.43 3.81
CA VAL A 338 -5.13 -19.25 4.39
C VAL A 338 -5.63 -19.62 5.78
N PRO A 339 -5.05 -19.05 6.86
CA PRO A 339 -5.56 -19.25 8.21
C PRO A 339 -7.04 -18.84 8.30
N PRO A 340 -7.91 -19.63 8.97
CA PRO A 340 -9.32 -19.27 9.14
C PRO A 340 -9.46 -18.01 10.00
N LEU A 341 -10.54 -17.26 9.77
CA LEU A 341 -10.94 -16.18 10.68
C LEU A 341 -11.43 -16.76 12.01
N PRO A 342 -11.33 -16.00 13.12
CA PRO A 342 -11.90 -16.41 14.40
C PRO A 342 -13.38 -16.79 14.26
N SER A 343 -13.82 -17.84 14.96
CA SER A 343 -15.23 -18.24 14.96
C SER A 343 -16.11 -17.18 15.60
N ARG A 344 -17.20 -16.79 14.93
CA ARG A 344 -18.26 -15.95 15.53
C ARG A 344 -18.75 -16.60 16.83
N SER A 345 -18.83 -15.81 17.91
CA SER A 345 -19.43 -16.29 19.16
C SER A 345 -20.92 -16.51 18.92
N ARG A 346 -21.34 -17.77 18.84
CA ARG A 346 -22.75 -18.11 18.58
C ARG A 346 -23.66 -17.98 19.80
N ASP A 347 -23.12 -17.70 20.97
CA ASP A 347 -23.91 -17.52 22.18
C ASP A 347 -23.54 -16.22 22.89
N GLY A 348 -24.56 -15.51 23.35
CA GLY A 348 -24.47 -14.40 24.29
C GLY A 348 -24.05 -14.89 25.67
N ASP A 349 -22.94 -15.63 25.76
CA ASP A 349 -22.41 -16.06 27.01
C ASP A 349 -21.61 -14.90 27.62
N LYS A 350 -22.17 -14.32 28.67
CA LYS A 350 -21.49 -13.38 29.58
C LYS A 350 -20.44 -14.15 30.39
N THR A 351 -19.51 -14.81 29.74
CA THR A 351 -18.30 -15.28 30.41
C THR A 351 -17.37 -14.09 30.54
N ASN A 352 -17.14 -13.68 31.78
CA ASN A 352 -16.11 -12.73 32.20
C ASN A 352 -14.77 -13.12 31.57
N TYR A 353 -14.49 -12.59 30.39
CA TYR A 353 -13.11 -12.46 29.93
C TYR A 353 -12.48 -11.39 30.81
N THR A 354 -11.66 -11.85 31.74
CA THR A 354 -10.72 -11.01 32.47
C THR A 354 -9.86 -10.28 31.46
N PHE A 355 -10.28 -9.06 31.12
CA PHE A 355 -9.38 -8.03 30.66
C PHE A 355 -8.19 -8.00 31.63
N GLY A 356 -6.98 -8.20 31.11
CA GLY A 356 -5.78 -7.84 31.85
C GLY A 356 -5.88 -6.38 32.27
N SER A 357 -6.17 -6.19 33.56
CA SER A 357 -6.25 -4.95 34.35
C SER A 357 -6.33 -3.62 33.58
N TRP A 358 -7.52 -3.24 33.14
CA TRP A 358 -7.90 -1.82 33.06
C TRP A 358 -9.34 -1.72 33.57
N GLN A 359 -9.50 -1.36 34.85
CA GLN A 359 -10.82 -1.07 35.40
C GLN A 359 -11.35 0.22 34.77
N ILE A 360 -12.46 0.13 34.04
CA ILE A 360 -13.21 1.29 33.56
C ILE A 360 -14.66 1.16 34.02
N SER A 361 -15.04 2.03 34.96
CA SER A 361 -16.43 2.37 35.24
C SER A 361 -16.94 3.35 34.19
N ILE A 362 -18.01 2.95 33.48
CA ILE A 362 -19.19 3.72 33.03
C ILE A 362 -18.99 5.00 32.17
N ILE A 363 -17.77 5.49 31.90
CA ILE A 363 -17.48 6.60 30.95
C ILE A 363 -17.00 6.05 29.58
N ALA A 364 -17.49 4.88 29.18
CA ALA A 364 -16.86 4.06 28.12
C ALA A 364 -17.31 4.35 26.67
N THR A 365 -18.29 5.21 26.43
CA THR A 365 -18.85 5.40 25.07
C THR A 365 -18.04 6.39 24.21
N THR A 366 -17.35 7.36 24.84
CA THR A 366 -16.56 8.38 24.12
C THR A 366 -15.10 7.93 23.89
N VAL A 367 -14.59 7.01 24.72
CA VAL A 367 -13.15 6.69 24.78
C VAL A 367 -12.68 5.78 23.66
N ILE A 368 -13.52 4.91 23.10
CA ILE A 368 -13.03 3.88 22.15
C ILE A 368 -13.19 4.30 20.68
N GLY A 369 -14.14 5.17 20.31
CA GLY A 369 -14.06 5.91 19.04
C GLY A 369 -12.77 6.75 18.96
N VAL A 370 -12.35 7.30 20.11
CA VAL A 370 -11.04 7.91 20.30
C VAL A 370 -9.92 6.87 20.25
N VAL A 371 -10.12 5.60 20.59
CA VAL A 371 -9.11 4.52 20.44
C VAL A 371 -8.92 4.07 19.00
N ALA A 372 -9.93 4.04 18.13
CA ALA A 372 -9.71 3.73 16.71
C ALA A 372 -8.94 4.87 16.01
N VAL A 373 -9.33 6.11 16.32
CA VAL A 373 -8.59 7.31 15.93
C VAL A 373 -7.20 7.30 16.57
N ALA A 374 -7.07 7.00 17.85
CA ALA A 374 -5.78 6.93 18.56
C ALA A 374 -4.94 5.72 18.15
N SER A 375 -5.51 4.63 17.63
CA SER A 375 -4.79 3.50 17.05
C SER A 375 -4.26 3.87 15.68
N ALA A 376 -4.97 4.70 14.92
CA ALA A 376 -4.45 5.33 13.71
C ALA A 376 -3.36 6.37 13.99
N TYR A 377 -3.52 7.20 15.02
CA TYR A 377 -2.47 8.12 15.48
C TYR A 377 -1.29 7.34 16.11
N ALA A 378 -1.54 6.25 16.81
CA ALA A 378 -0.51 5.36 17.34
C ALA A 378 0.19 4.60 16.22
N PHE A 379 -0.49 4.22 15.13
CA PHE A 379 0.15 3.65 13.94
C PHE A 379 1.14 4.63 13.30
N ARG A 380 0.78 5.93 13.25
CA ARG A 380 1.68 7.03 12.83
C ARG A 380 2.92 7.17 13.72
N ASP A 381 2.80 6.99 15.04
CA ASP A 381 3.90 7.24 15.99
C ASP A 381 4.64 5.98 16.51
N ARG A 382 4.07 4.76 16.42
CA ARG A 382 4.66 3.52 16.97
C ARG A 382 5.46 2.68 15.98
N ILE A 383 5.26 2.81 14.66
CA ILE A 383 6.17 2.23 13.65
C ILE A 383 7.59 2.84 13.75
N VAL A 384 7.74 3.96 14.45
CA VAL A 384 9.01 4.66 14.69
C VAL A 384 9.95 3.91 15.68
N LEU A 385 9.48 2.92 16.45
CA LEU A 385 10.18 2.52 17.68
C LEU A 385 11.14 1.32 17.64
N HIS A 386 11.45 0.71 16.50
CA HIS A 386 12.47 -0.35 16.49
C HIS A 386 13.46 -0.24 15.32
N ALA A 387 14.59 0.42 15.64
CA ALA A 387 15.87 0.28 14.96
C ALA A 387 16.54 -1.08 15.27
#